data_AF-A0A927G2Z6-F1
#
_entry.id   AF-A0A927G2Z6-F1
#
_cell.length_a   1.000
_cell.length_b   1.000
_cell.length_c   1.000
_cell.angle_alpha   90.00
_cell.angle_beta   90.00
_cell.angle_gamma   90.00
#
_symmetry.space_group_name_H-M   'P 1'
#
loop_
_entity.id
_entity.type
_entity.pdbx_description
1 polymer ?
#
loop_
_entity_poly.entity_id
_entity_poly.type
_entity_poly.pdbx_seq_one_letter_code
_entity_poly.pdbx_strand_id
1 'polypeptide(L)' 'MDVTKRLVECGKIIGIEVLDHIIIGEHKYISLKEKGYV' A
#
# COMPACT_ATOMS: atom_id res chain seq x y z
N MET A 1 -9.36 -2.31 3.50
CA MET A 1 -8.11 -1.53 3.70
C MET A 1 -7.26 -2.03 4.86
N ASP A 2 -7.77 -2.89 5.76
CA ASP A 2 -7.06 -3.24 6.99
C ASP A 2 -5.73 -3.94 6.78
N VAL A 3 -5.60 -4.75 5.72
CA VAL A 3 -4.33 -5.37 5.34
C VAL A 3 -3.28 -4.32 5.02
N THR A 4 -3.59 -3.36 4.15
CA THR A 4 -2.68 -2.27 3.78
C THR A 4 -2.23 -1.46 5.01
N LYS A 5 -3.17 -1.09 5.88
CA LYS A 5 -2.87 -0.35 7.12
C LYS A 5 -1.90 -1.11 8.02
N ARG A 6 -2.16 -2.41 8.25
CA ARG A 6 -1.30 -3.26 9.07
C ARG A 6 0.10 -3.39 8.49
N LEU A 7 0.24 -3.52 7.18
CA LEU A 7 1.54 -3.60 6.51
C LEU A 7 2.32 -2.28 6.65
N VAL A 8 1.66 -1.13 6.48
CA VAL A 8 2.27 0.18 6.68
C VAL A 8 2.77 0.35 8.12
N GLU A 9 1.95 0.00 9.12
CA GLU A 9 2.35 0.06 10.53
C GLU A 9 3.49 -0.91 10.86
N CYS A 10 3.46 -2.14 10.35
CA CYS A 10 4.56 -3.08 10.51
C CYS A 10 5.86 -2.55 9.87
N GLY A 11 5.76 -1.93 8.69
CA GLY A 11 6.90 -1.31 8.01
C GLY A 11 7.55 -0.22 8.85
N LYS A 12 6.76 0.64 9.49
CA LYS A 12 7.25 1.67 10.42
C LYS A 12 8.01 1.07 11.60
N ILE A 13 7.53 -0.03 12.18
CA ILE A 13 8.16 -0.70 13.33
C ILE A 13 9.51 -1.33 12.94
N ILE A 14 9.57 -1.96 11.77
CA ILE A 14 10.75 -2.70 11.29
C ILE A 14 11.78 -1.75 10.65
N GLY A 15 11.37 -0.51 10.33
CA GLY A 15 12.21 0.45 9.61
C GLY A 15 12.27 0.21 8.10
N ILE A 16 11.26 -0.46 7.53
CA ILE A 16 11.13 -0.73 6.09
C ILE A 16 9.82 -0.13 5.61
N GLU A 17 9.90 0.94 4.82
CA GLU A 17 8.72 1.66 4.33
C GLU A 17 7.96 0.86 3.24
N VAL A 18 6.63 0.81 3.36
CA VAL A 18 5.77 0.31 2.28
C VAL A 18 5.60 1.42 1.25
N LEU A 19 6.22 1.25 0.09
CA LEU A 19 6.26 2.28 -0.94
C LEU A 19 4.91 2.54 -1.60
N ASP A 20 4.16 1.47 -1.92
CA ASP A 20 2.82 1.53 -2.49
C ASP A 20 2.13 0.15 -2.40
N HIS A 21 0.80 0.14 -2.49
CA HIS A 21 0.00 -1.06 -2.69
C HIS A 21 -0.73 -0.91 -4.03
N ILE A 22 -0.29 -1.68 -5.02
CA ILE A 22 -0.84 -1.63 -6.39
C ILE A 22 -1.86 -2.74 -6.56
N ILE A 23 -3.09 -2.38 -6.93
CA ILE A 23 -4.14 -3.33 -7.33
C ILE A 23 -4.14 -3.43 -8.85
N ILE A 24 -3.94 -4.63 -9.40
CA ILE A 24 -3.83 -4.87 -10.84
C ILE A 24 -5.10 -5.57 -11.34
N GLY A 25 -5.65 -5.09 -12.45
CA GLY A 25 -6.72 -5.72 -13.22
C GLY A 25 -6.35 -5.82 -14.69
N GLU A 26 -7.32 -6.19 -15.54
CA GLU A 26 -7.09 -6.33 -16.98
C GLU A 26 -6.71 -4.99 -17.61
N HIS A 27 -5.43 -4.88 -18.04
CA HIS A 27 -4.80 -3.69 -18.62
C HIS A 27 -4.86 -2.41 -17.77
N LYS A 28 -5.12 -2.50 -16.47
CA LYS A 28 -5.25 -1.34 -15.58
C LYS A 28 -4.63 -1.62 -14.22
N TYR A 29 -4.20 -0.56 -13.54
CA TYR A 29 -3.79 -0.63 -12.15
C TYR A 29 -4.34 0.56 -11.35
N ILE A 30 -4.41 0.39 -10.04
CA ILE A 30 -4.71 1.46 -9.08
C ILE A 30 -3.59 1.49 -8.05
N SER A 31 -2.91 2.64 -7.94
CA SER A 31 -2.03 2.95 -6.82
C SER A 31 -2.86 3.41 -5.62
N LEU A 32 -2.72 2.74 -4.48
CA LEU A 32 -3.37 3.19 -3.25
C LEU A 32 -2.68 4.43 -2.68
N LYS A 33 -1.38 4.60 -2.90
CA LYS A 33 -0.64 5.81 -2.53
C LYS A 33 -1.14 7.05 -3.27
N GLU A 34 -1.29 6.98 -4.59
CA GLU A 34 -1.80 8.11 -5.40
C GLU A 34 -3.24 8.50 -5.01
N LYS A 35 -4.02 7.55 -4.49
CA LYS A 35 -5.38 7.77 -3.99
C LYS A 35 -5.43 8.27 -2.55
N GLY A 36 -4.29 8.42 -1.86
CA GLY A 36 -4.21 8.92 -0.48
C GLY A 36 -4.56 7.88 0.60
N TYR A 37 -4.45 6.59 0.27
CA TYR A 37 -4.74 5.48 1.18
C TYR A 37 -3.50 4.89 1.88
N VAL A 38 -2.30 5.28 1.44
CA VAL A 38 -1.00 4.88 1.97
C VAL A 38 -0.19 6.14 2.24
#